data_AF-D2AZT4-F1
#
_entry.id   AF-D2AZT4-F1
#
_cell.length_a   1.000
_cell.length_b   1.000
_cell.length_c   1.000
_cell.angle_alpha   90.00
_cell.angle_beta   90.00
_cell.angle_gamma   90.00
#
_symmetry.space_group_name_H-M   'P 1'
#
loop_
_entity.id
_entity.type
_entity.pdbx_description
1 polymer ?
#
loop_
_entity_poly.entity_id
_entity_poly.type
_entity_poly.pdbx_seq_one_letter_code
_entity_poly.pdbx_strand_id
1 'polypeptide(L)'
;MPDESTSQDHARAEADALAAWQAIPYSVPHEEAQRISQEYLDKARKEFGEQTSQLPQADQDRARQIETQLNANGMQVYANPRWWGFEIVLNAAAAQAAAEISELVGEIVARAIRPRTLGRLIELSFQIRSLIIQIVGRDHGCRLVSPWFAPGMLLPISLAPRQDTSLWWTAMNTSHNWSENERFPGHLSRSNPALAEFRGRLYAVHRGDRDESLWWTAYDPGSNEGWSDNIAFPAHRSADGPALAVYNNFLYCVHRGGGNDRRLWWTRFDGNRWSPDTRMNGASSRGPALATFNGMLYCAYRDANSDQMWWTRFNGTSWSNDQLFGSHFTASNPALAVYAGVLYCVFRGGGSDHFLWWTSFDGTRWSTARRLPAHRSAEGPALAVFNNRLYCVHRGSGDQSLWWTSFNSADWSPDTRLPGHLSAQGPAIVSYREPYGTEDQLFCVHRGHG
;
A
#
# COMPACT_ATOMS: atom_id res chain seq x y z
N MET A 1 29.02 4.45 19.59
CA MET A 1 28.24 3.63 20.53
C MET A 1 26.84 3.62 19.95
N PRO A 2 26.35 2.50 19.39
CA PRO A 2 24.97 2.42 18.94
C PRO A 2 24.06 2.63 20.15
N ASP A 3 23.01 3.42 20.00
CA ASP A 3 22.13 3.84 21.09
C ASP A 3 21.31 2.65 21.62
N GLU A 4 21.60 2.17 22.82
CA GLU A 4 20.87 1.08 23.47
C GLU A 4 19.36 1.37 23.61
N SER A 5 18.95 2.64 23.58
CA SER A 5 17.53 3.01 23.62
C SER A 5 16.78 2.58 22.35
N THR A 6 17.41 2.69 21.18
CA THR A 6 16.80 2.25 19.90
C THR A 6 16.62 0.73 19.84
N SER A 7 17.50 -0.05 20.47
CA SER A 7 17.39 -1.51 20.50
C SER A 7 16.28 -2.01 21.43
N GLN A 8 16.07 -1.36 22.59
CA GLN A 8 14.98 -1.72 23.51
C GLN A 8 13.60 -1.30 22.98
N ASP A 9 13.51 -0.14 22.34
CA ASP A 9 12.28 0.32 21.70
C ASP A 9 11.91 -0.56 20.50
N HIS A 10 12.89 -1.03 19.72
CA HIS A 10 12.67 -1.98 18.62
C HIS A 10 12.19 -3.35 19.12
N ALA A 11 12.83 -3.93 20.13
CA ALA A 11 12.42 -5.22 20.68
C ALA A 11 11.01 -5.19 21.31
N ARG A 12 10.63 -4.05 21.89
CA ARG A 12 9.29 -3.84 22.45
C ARG A 12 8.24 -3.63 21.35
N ALA A 13 8.56 -2.87 20.32
CA ALA A 13 7.68 -2.66 19.16
C ALA A 13 7.46 -3.97 18.38
N GLU A 14 8.52 -4.76 18.18
CA GLU A 14 8.43 -6.11 17.62
C GLU A 14 7.49 -7.01 18.45
N ALA A 15 7.57 -6.94 19.78
CA ALA A 15 6.70 -7.70 20.68
C ALA A 15 5.23 -7.24 20.62
N ASP A 16 4.98 -5.94 20.44
CA ASP A 16 3.63 -5.38 20.32
C ASP A 16 2.99 -5.68 18.95
N ALA A 17 3.76 -5.58 17.86
CA ALA A 17 3.34 -5.99 16.51
C ALA A 17 3.11 -7.51 16.44
N LEU A 18 3.97 -8.28 17.10
CA LEU A 18 3.81 -9.71 17.33
C LEU A 18 2.50 -10.03 18.06
N ALA A 19 2.21 -9.34 19.17
CA ALA A 19 0.97 -9.52 19.92
C ALA A 19 -0.25 -9.14 19.09
N ALA A 20 -0.19 -8.05 18.33
CA ALA A 20 -1.26 -7.61 17.44
C ALA A 20 -1.55 -8.64 16.33
N TRP A 21 -0.51 -9.23 15.75
CA TRP A 21 -0.65 -10.24 14.70
C TRP A 21 -1.13 -11.59 15.23
N GLN A 22 -0.60 -12.05 16.37
CA GLN A 22 -1.06 -13.27 17.04
C GLN A 22 -2.51 -13.20 17.50
N ALA A 23 -3.00 -12.00 17.83
CA ALA A 23 -4.39 -11.79 18.23
C ALA A 23 -5.40 -11.96 17.08
N ILE A 24 -4.96 -12.09 15.82
CA ILE A 24 -5.86 -12.31 14.68
C ILE A 24 -6.12 -13.82 14.53
N PRO A 25 -7.33 -14.32 14.83
CA PRO A 25 -7.62 -15.74 14.76
C PRO A 25 -7.74 -16.23 13.31
N TYR A 26 -7.58 -17.54 13.11
CA TYR A 26 -7.93 -18.19 11.85
C TYR A 26 -9.42 -18.05 11.56
N SER A 27 -9.78 -17.84 10.29
CA SER A 27 -11.18 -17.67 9.87
C SER A 27 -11.93 -18.97 9.72
N VAL A 28 -11.22 -20.09 9.77
CA VAL A 28 -11.74 -21.43 9.63
C VAL A 28 -11.21 -22.31 10.77
N PRO A 29 -11.90 -23.42 11.10
CA PRO A 29 -11.40 -24.39 12.06
C PRO A 29 -10.04 -24.96 11.67
N HIS A 30 -9.31 -25.50 12.65
CA HIS A 30 -7.94 -25.97 12.46
C HIS A 30 -7.78 -27.00 11.34
N GLU A 31 -8.69 -27.98 11.23
CA GLU A 31 -8.64 -29.01 10.18
C GLU A 31 -8.80 -28.42 8.78
N GLU A 32 -9.69 -27.44 8.63
CA GLU A 32 -9.89 -26.74 7.36
C GLU A 32 -8.69 -25.83 7.03
N ALA A 33 -8.11 -25.17 8.03
CA ALA A 33 -6.88 -24.39 7.89
C ALA A 33 -5.71 -25.26 7.40
N GLN A 34 -5.55 -26.47 7.96
CA GLN A 34 -4.55 -27.44 7.52
C GLN A 34 -4.78 -27.86 6.05
N ARG A 35 -6.03 -28.17 5.68
CA ARG A 35 -6.38 -28.54 4.30
C ARG A 35 -6.04 -27.42 3.32
N ILE A 36 -6.45 -26.19 3.60
CA ILE A 36 -6.18 -25.02 2.74
C ILE A 36 -4.67 -24.79 2.59
N SER A 37 -3.92 -24.89 3.69
CA SER A 37 -2.47 -24.76 3.66
C SER A 37 -1.81 -25.83 2.77
N GLN A 38 -2.24 -27.09 2.90
CA GLN A 38 -1.72 -28.19 2.08
C GLN A 38 -2.05 -28.01 0.59
N GLU A 39 -3.28 -27.61 0.27
CA GLU A 39 -3.69 -27.30 -1.11
C GLU A 39 -2.82 -26.21 -1.74
N TYR A 40 -2.47 -25.18 -0.96
CA TYR A 40 -1.54 -24.14 -1.40
C TYR A 40 -0.13 -24.67 -1.64
N LEU A 41 0.41 -25.49 -0.72
CA LEU A 41 1.74 -26.09 -0.87
C LEU A 41 1.82 -27.00 -2.10
N ASP A 42 0.79 -27.81 -2.34
CA ASP A 42 0.74 -28.72 -3.49
C ASP A 42 0.67 -27.93 -4.80
N LYS A 43 -0.13 -26.86 -4.84
CA LYS A 43 -0.19 -25.94 -5.98
C LYS A 43 1.18 -25.28 -6.22
N ALA A 44 1.80 -24.74 -5.18
CA ALA A 44 3.09 -24.06 -5.27
C ALA A 44 4.20 -25.00 -5.74
N ARG A 45 4.22 -26.25 -5.27
CA ARG A 45 5.14 -27.30 -5.71
C ARG A 45 4.98 -27.62 -7.19
N LYS A 46 3.74 -27.76 -7.65
CA LYS A 46 3.45 -28.05 -9.07
C LYS A 46 3.93 -26.91 -9.96
N GLU A 47 3.58 -25.67 -9.61
CA GLU A 47 4.00 -24.47 -10.35
C GLU A 47 5.53 -24.36 -10.37
N PHE A 48 6.19 -24.59 -9.23
CA PHE A 48 7.65 -24.57 -9.14
C PHE A 48 8.29 -25.60 -10.07
N GLY A 49 7.80 -26.83 -10.10
CA GLY A 49 8.28 -27.89 -10.99
C GLY A 49 8.10 -27.53 -12.48
N GLU A 50 6.95 -26.98 -12.85
CA GLU A 50 6.68 -26.53 -14.21
C GLU A 50 7.62 -25.39 -14.63
N GLN A 51 7.79 -24.38 -13.78
CA GLN A 51 8.64 -23.22 -14.05
C GLN A 51 10.13 -23.59 -14.08
N THR A 52 10.58 -24.42 -13.14
CA THR A 52 11.98 -24.87 -13.11
C THR A 52 12.33 -25.77 -14.29
N SER A 53 11.39 -26.58 -14.80
CA SER A 53 11.63 -27.41 -15.99
C SER A 53 12.00 -26.62 -17.25
N GLN A 54 11.69 -25.32 -17.29
CA GLN A 54 12.01 -24.42 -18.40
C GLN A 54 13.39 -23.75 -18.26
N LEU A 55 14.07 -23.94 -17.12
CA LEU A 55 15.38 -23.35 -16.85
C LEU A 55 16.51 -24.20 -17.47
N PRO A 56 17.73 -23.62 -17.61
CA PRO A 56 18.90 -24.40 -18.00
C PRO A 56 19.15 -25.60 -17.07
N GLN A 57 19.64 -26.71 -17.62
CA GLN A 57 19.82 -27.97 -16.88
C GLN A 57 20.60 -27.80 -15.56
N ALA A 58 21.66 -26.98 -15.56
CA ALA A 58 22.44 -26.72 -14.35
C ALA A 58 21.63 -26.04 -13.23
N ASP A 59 20.69 -25.14 -13.58
CA ASP A 59 19.81 -24.52 -12.59
C ASP A 59 18.77 -25.51 -12.08
N GLN A 60 18.27 -26.40 -12.95
CA GLN A 60 17.35 -27.47 -12.56
C GLN A 60 17.99 -28.45 -11.57
N ASP A 61 19.20 -28.93 -11.90
CA ASP A 61 19.90 -29.90 -11.08
C ASP A 61 20.23 -29.30 -9.71
N ARG A 62 20.61 -28.02 -9.68
CA ARG A 62 20.88 -27.32 -8.43
C ARG A 62 19.63 -27.09 -7.59
N ALA A 63 18.51 -26.69 -8.21
CA ALA A 63 17.24 -26.55 -7.50
C ALA A 63 16.80 -27.88 -6.87
N ARG A 64 16.89 -29.00 -7.60
CA ARG A 64 16.56 -30.35 -7.08
C ARG A 64 17.45 -30.77 -5.91
N GLN A 65 18.75 -30.43 -5.95
CA GLN A 65 19.65 -30.68 -4.83
C GLN A 65 19.22 -29.93 -3.56
N ILE A 66 18.88 -28.65 -3.70
CA ILE A 66 18.41 -27.81 -2.59
C ILE A 66 17.08 -28.36 -2.03
N GLU A 67 16.12 -28.70 -2.90
CA GLU A 67 14.86 -29.34 -2.49
C GLU A 67 15.12 -30.64 -1.72
N THR A 68 16.05 -31.48 -2.18
CA THR A 68 16.41 -32.73 -1.50
C THR A 68 16.96 -32.49 -0.10
N GLN A 69 17.80 -31.45 0.07
CA GLN A 69 18.36 -31.08 1.37
C GLN A 69 17.29 -30.54 2.33
N LEU A 70 16.39 -29.68 1.84
CA LEU A 70 15.29 -29.14 2.63
C LEU A 70 14.30 -30.26 3.04
N ASN A 71 13.92 -31.11 2.10
CA ASN A 71 12.98 -32.20 2.31
C ASN A 71 13.51 -33.25 3.31
N ALA A 72 14.83 -33.45 3.40
CA ALA A 72 15.44 -34.34 4.39
C ALA A 72 15.10 -33.94 5.84
N ASN A 73 14.74 -32.67 6.06
CA ASN A 73 14.34 -32.12 7.35
C ASN A 73 12.83 -31.76 7.39
N GLY A 74 12.03 -32.27 6.46
CA GLY A 74 10.60 -31.97 6.37
C GLY A 74 10.27 -30.54 5.96
N MET A 75 11.25 -29.77 5.45
CA MET A 75 11.07 -28.39 5.03
C MET A 75 10.74 -28.32 3.54
N GLN A 76 9.73 -27.52 3.19
CA GLN A 76 9.33 -27.29 1.81
C GLN A 76 9.43 -25.80 1.49
N VAL A 77 10.15 -25.47 0.41
CA VAL A 77 10.37 -24.11 -0.07
C VAL A 77 10.19 -24.08 -1.58
N TYR A 78 9.30 -23.21 -2.07
CA TYR A 78 9.03 -23.06 -3.50
C TYR A 78 9.08 -21.58 -3.88
N ALA A 79 9.95 -21.22 -4.82
CA ALA A 79 10.11 -19.84 -5.29
C ALA A 79 9.49 -19.68 -6.68
N ASN A 80 8.33 -19.06 -6.77
CA ASN A 80 7.54 -18.96 -7.98
C ASN A 80 7.53 -17.51 -8.52
N PRO A 81 8.18 -17.23 -9.66
CA PRO A 81 7.99 -15.96 -10.35
C PRO A 81 6.53 -15.76 -10.79
N ARG A 82 6.09 -14.51 -10.66
CA ARG A 82 4.82 -13.98 -11.18
C ARG A 82 5.15 -12.84 -12.15
N TRP A 83 4.20 -12.45 -12.99
CA TRP A 83 4.43 -11.29 -13.86
C TRP A 83 4.50 -9.99 -13.05
N TRP A 84 3.86 -9.92 -11.87
CA TRP A 84 3.82 -8.73 -11.02
C TRP A 84 4.93 -8.69 -9.96
N GLY A 85 5.66 -9.78 -9.78
CA GLY A 85 6.58 -9.96 -8.67
C GLY A 85 6.94 -11.44 -8.50
N PHE A 86 7.07 -11.89 -7.27
CA PHE A 86 7.25 -13.30 -6.97
C PHE A 86 6.69 -13.65 -5.60
N GLU A 87 6.53 -14.95 -5.37
CA GLU A 87 6.24 -15.50 -4.07
C GLU A 87 7.25 -16.58 -3.67
N ILE A 88 7.55 -16.66 -2.38
CA ILE A 88 8.31 -17.75 -1.76
C ILE A 88 7.38 -18.45 -0.79
N VAL A 89 7.01 -19.69 -1.09
CA VAL A 89 6.07 -20.48 -0.30
C VAL A 89 6.83 -21.40 0.64
N LEU A 90 6.52 -21.33 1.92
CA LEU A 90 7.14 -22.09 3.00
C LEU A 90 6.07 -22.91 3.72
N ASN A 91 6.34 -24.19 3.97
CA ASN A 91 5.56 -24.93 4.97
C ASN A 91 5.92 -24.47 6.40
N ALA A 92 5.18 -24.94 7.41
CA ALA A 92 5.40 -24.54 8.79
C ALA A 92 6.83 -24.82 9.29
N ALA A 93 7.38 -25.99 8.94
CA ALA A 93 8.75 -26.37 9.30
C ALA A 93 9.80 -25.41 8.71
N ALA A 94 9.68 -25.08 7.42
CA ALA A 94 10.59 -24.13 6.76
C ALA A 94 10.47 -22.72 7.34
N ALA A 95 9.25 -22.27 7.66
CA ALA A 95 9.04 -20.97 8.30
C ALA A 95 9.67 -20.89 9.69
N GLN A 96 9.56 -21.97 10.49
CA GLN A 96 10.21 -22.05 11.81
C GLN A 96 11.74 -22.03 11.72
N ALA A 97 12.30 -22.61 10.66
CA ALA A 97 13.74 -22.63 10.37
C ALA A 97 14.26 -21.41 9.60
N ALA A 98 13.49 -20.31 9.50
CA ALA A 98 13.78 -19.21 8.55
C ALA A 98 15.21 -18.63 8.67
N ALA A 99 15.75 -18.48 9.87
CA ALA A 99 17.12 -17.99 10.04
C ALA A 99 18.17 -18.96 9.45
N GLU A 100 17.95 -20.26 9.63
CA GLU A 100 18.88 -21.35 9.30
C GLU A 100 18.90 -21.67 7.80
N ILE A 101 17.77 -21.48 7.11
CA ILE A 101 17.63 -21.81 5.69
C ILE A 101 17.81 -20.60 4.75
N SER A 102 18.13 -19.43 5.28
CA SER A 102 18.24 -18.18 4.51
C SER A 102 19.15 -18.29 3.28
N GLU A 103 20.31 -18.94 3.40
CA GLU A 103 21.23 -19.20 2.27
C GLU A 103 20.58 -20.09 1.20
N LEU A 104 19.92 -21.17 1.61
CA LEU A 104 19.22 -22.08 0.68
C LEU A 104 18.06 -21.38 -0.02
N VAL A 105 17.35 -20.50 0.67
CA VAL A 105 16.27 -19.67 0.10
C VAL A 105 16.83 -18.63 -0.88
N GLY A 106 17.95 -17.99 -0.55
CA GLY A 106 18.64 -17.11 -1.48
C GLY A 106 19.08 -17.84 -2.75
N GLU A 107 19.62 -19.05 -2.59
CA GLU A 107 20.08 -19.84 -3.73
C GLU A 107 18.91 -20.33 -4.59
N ILE A 108 17.83 -20.85 -4.01
CA ILE A 108 16.66 -21.31 -4.79
C ILE A 108 16.07 -20.16 -5.61
N VAL A 109 15.99 -18.95 -5.03
CA VAL A 109 15.55 -17.73 -5.70
C VAL A 109 16.50 -17.34 -6.82
N ALA A 110 17.83 -17.39 -6.60
CA ALA A 110 18.81 -17.10 -7.64
C ALA A 110 18.67 -18.02 -8.86
N ARG A 111 18.19 -19.26 -8.68
CA ARG A 111 17.94 -20.20 -9.79
C ARG A 111 16.59 -19.95 -10.45
N ALA A 112 15.53 -19.88 -9.66
CA ALA A 112 14.15 -19.86 -10.14
C ALA A 112 13.71 -18.47 -10.64
N ILE A 113 14.28 -17.40 -10.08
CA ILE A 113 13.85 -16.03 -10.32
C ILE A 113 15.01 -15.22 -10.92
N ARG A 114 14.70 -14.34 -11.87
CA ARG A 114 15.67 -13.46 -12.53
C ARG A 114 15.44 -12.00 -12.11
N PRO A 115 16.51 -11.18 -12.05
CA PRO A 115 17.92 -11.53 -12.25
C PRO A 115 18.50 -12.33 -11.08
N ARG A 116 19.57 -13.11 -11.32
CA ARG A 116 20.21 -13.95 -10.28
C ARG A 116 20.73 -13.16 -9.08
N THR A 117 21.03 -11.87 -9.28
CA THR A 117 21.45 -10.95 -8.23
C THR A 117 20.42 -10.78 -7.12
N LEU A 118 19.14 -11.07 -7.40
CA LEU A 118 18.08 -11.06 -6.38
C LEU A 118 18.34 -12.08 -5.27
N GLY A 119 18.98 -13.23 -5.56
CA GLY A 119 19.20 -14.26 -4.56
C GLY A 119 19.90 -13.76 -3.30
N ARG A 120 20.93 -12.91 -3.45
CA ARG A 120 21.65 -12.32 -2.32
C ARG A 120 20.82 -11.29 -1.56
N LEU A 121 20.00 -10.49 -2.27
CA LEU A 121 19.07 -9.57 -1.63
C LEU A 121 18.05 -10.34 -0.78
N ILE A 122 17.51 -11.44 -1.34
CA ILE A 122 16.52 -12.25 -0.66
C ILE A 122 17.12 -13.02 0.50
N GLU A 123 18.32 -13.60 0.37
CA GLU A 123 19.04 -14.23 1.48
C GLU A 123 19.11 -13.30 2.71
N LEU A 124 19.62 -12.07 2.50
CA LEU A 124 19.77 -11.08 3.56
C LEU A 124 18.43 -10.62 4.12
N SER A 125 17.47 -10.31 3.24
CA SER A 125 16.14 -9.84 3.67
C SER A 125 15.38 -10.92 4.43
N PHE A 126 15.49 -12.17 3.98
CA PHE A 126 14.87 -13.33 4.62
C PHE A 126 15.48 -13.61 5.99
N GLN A 127 16.81 -13.50 6.11
CA GLN A 127 17.50 -13.64 7.39
C GLN A 127 17.09 -12.55 8.39
N ILE A 128 17.07 -11.28 7.97
CA ILE A 128 16.66 -10.15 8.82
C ILE A 128 15.21 -10.32 9.30
N ARG A 129 14.35 -10.87 8.44
CA ARG A 129 12.91 -11.06 8.71
C ARG A 129 12.59 -12.42 9.33
N SER A 130 13.56 -13.21 9.72
CA SER A 130 13.31 -14.59 10.16
C SER A 130 12.28 -14.65 11.29
N LEU A 131 12.31 -13.69 12.22
CA LEU A 131 11.36 -13.64 13.34
C LEU A 131 9.91 -13.49 12.86
N ILE A 132 9.61 -12.49 12.03
CA ILE A 132 8.24 -12.30 11.53
C ILE A 132 7.80 -13.46 10.63
N ILE A 133 8.72 -14.07 9.86
CA ILE A 133 8.44 -15.25 9.05
C ILE A 133 8.06 -16.45 9.95
N GLN A 134 8.82 -16.70 11.01
CA GLN A 134 8.54 -17.75 12.00
C GLN A 134 7.18 -17.55 12.66
N ILE A 135 6.86 -16.32 13.02
CA ILE A 135 5.57 -15.97 13.63
C ILE A 135 4.44 -16.23 12.64
N VAL A 136 4.56 -15.72 11.42
CA VAL A 136 3.49 -15.78 10.42
C VAL A 136 3.23 -17.20 9.93
N GLY A 137 4.30 -17.97 9.77
CA GLY A 137 4.24 -19.34 9.27
C GLY A 137 4.13 -20.42 10.35
N ARG A 138 4.07 -20.08 11.64
CA ARG A 138 4.19 -21.04 12.75
C ARG A 138 3.34 -22.30 12.60
N ASP A 139 2.04 -22.13 12.35
CA ASP A 139 1.06 -23.23 12.45
C ASP A 139 0.78 -23.90 11.10
N HIS A 140 0.79 -23.12 10.02
CA HIS A 140 0.31 -23.54 8.70
C HIS A 140 1.23 -23.10 7.55
N GLY A 141 2.45 -22.64 7.83
CA GLY A 141 3.32 -22.06 6.81
C GLY A 141 2.86 -20.69 6.34
N CYS A 142 3.67 -20.09 5.47
CA CYS A 142 3.41 -18.76 4.93
C CYS A 142 3.93 -18.64 3.50
N ARG A 143 3.41 -17.64 2.79
CA ARG A 143 4.02 -17.12 1.56
C ARG A 143 4.68 -15.77 1.87
N LEU A 144 5.82 -15.51 1.23
CA LEU A 144 6.46 -14.21 1.21
C LEU A 144 6.26 -13.63 -0.17
N VAL A 145 5.51 -12.53 -0.28
CA VAL A 145 5.21 -11.90 -1.57
C VAL A 145 5.99 -10.61 -1.75
N SER A 146 6.50 -10.37 -2.95
CA SER A 146 7.22 -9.13 -3.28
C SER A 146 6.90 -8.69 -4.70
N PRO A 147 6.45 -7.44 -4.90
CA PRO A 147 6.28 -6.89 -6.24
C PRO A 147 7.65 -6.57 -6.87
N TRP A 148 7.71 -6.54 -8.20
CA TRP A 148 8.96 -6.26 -8.92
C TRP A 148 9.54 -4.87 -8.67
N PHE A 149 8.70 -3.91 -8.27
CA PHE A 149 9.19 -2.58 -7.88
C PHE A 149 9.90 -2.57 -6.52
N ALA A 150 9.66 -3.60 -5.68
CA ALA A 150 10.26 -3.75 -4.36
C ALA A 150 10.56 -5.23 -3.99
N PRO A 151 11.55 -5.88 -4.63
CA PRO A 151 11.92 -7.27 -4.36
C PRO A 151 12.34 -7.53 -2.90
N GLY A 152 12.88 -6.54 -2.19
CA GLY A 152 13.20 -6.67 -0.77
C GLY A 152 11.98 -6.71 0.16
N MET A 153 10.75 -6.51 -0.35
CA MET A 153 9.56 -6.26 0.46
C MET A 153 9.06 -7.47 1.26
N LEU A 154 9.26 -8.70 0.76
CA LEU A 154 9.00 -10.00 1.40
C LEU A 154 7.86 -9.99 2.43
N LEU A 155 6.66 -9.57 2.02
CA LEU A 155 5.50 -9.47 2.89
C LEU A 155 5.04 -10.88 3.30
N PRO A 156 5.08 -11.24 4.60
CA PRO A 156 4.68 -12.56 5.04
C PRO A 156 3.15 -12.65 5.18
N ILE A 157 2.55 -13.63 4.50
CA ILE A 157 1.11 -13.91 4.52
C ILE A 157 0.90 -15.38 4.91
N SER A 158 0.07 -15.66 5.92
CA SER A 158 -0.23 -17.04 6.33
C SER A 158 -0.93 -17.81 5.21
N LEU A 159 -0.59 -19.08 5.02
CA LEU A 159 -1.26 -19.92 4.01
C LEU A 159 -2.70 -20.25 4.40
N ALA A 160 -3.00 -20.24 5.71
CA ALA A 160 -4.35 -20.40 6.21
C ALA A 160 -5.02 -19.03 6.44
N PRO A 161 -6.30 -18.87 6.06
CA PRO A 161 -6.97 -17.58 6.10
C PRO A 161 -7.24 -17.13 7.54
N ARG A 162 -7.05 -15.83 7.80
CA ARG A 162 -7.29 -15.18 9.11
C ARG A 162 -8.44 -14.18 9.04
N GLN A 163 -9.15 -13.98 10.15
CA GLN A 163 -10.25 -13.02 10.27
C GLN A 163 -9.70 -11.61 10.44
N ASP A 164 -9.50 -10.87 9.34
CA ASP A 164 -9.06 -9.48 9.40
C ASP A 164 -9.90 -8.54 8.53
N THR A 165 -9.88 -7.26 8.90
CA THR A 165 -10.35 -6.12 8.10
C THR A 165 -9.15 -5.37 7.53
N SER A 166 -8.22 -6.11 6.93
CA SER A 166 -6.91 -5.57 6.53
C SER A 166 -6.98 -4.61 5.34
N LEU A 167 -5.92 -3.82 5.25
CA LEU A 167 -5.53 -3.26 3.97
C LEU A 167 -5.11 -4.39 3.02
N TRP A 168 -5.36 -4.17 1.73
CA TRP A 168 -4.98 -5.05 0.65
C TRP A 168 -4.18 -4.24 -0.35
N TRP A 169 -3.34 -4.91 -1.11
CA TRP A 169 -2.59 -4.28 -2.17
C TRP A 169 -2.68 -5.04 -3.48
N THR A 170 -2.52 -4.30 -4.56
CA THR A 170 -2.40 -4.80 -5.92
C THR A 170 -1.45 -3.91 -6.70
N ALA A 171 -0.78 -4.47 -7.70
CA ALA A 171 0.17 -3.75 -8.54
C ALA A 171 -0.24 -3.83 -10.00
N MET A 172 -0.04 -2.72 -10.73
CA MET A 172 -0.26 -2.66 -12.17
C MET A 172 1.08 -2.48 -12.89
N ASN A 173 1.32 -3.28 -13.93
CA ASN A 173 2.48 -3.10 -14.79
C ASN A 173 2.21 -2.06 -15.90
N THR A 174 3.24 -1.77 -16.70
CA THR A 174 3.18 -0.84 -17.83
C THR A 174 2.20 -1.26 -18.94
N SER A 175 1.79 -2.53 -18.98
CA SER A 175 0.82 -3.08 -19.92
C SER A 175 -0.63 -3.03 -19.40
N HIS A 176 -0.87 -2.37 -18.27
CA HIS A 176 -2.18 -2.24 -17.62
C HIS A 176 -2.79 -3.54 -17.09
N ASN A 177 -1.97 -4.57 -16.86
CA ASN A 177 -2.42 -5.74 -16.14
C ASN A 177 -2.32 -5.48 -14.65
N TRP A 178 -3.37 -5.82 -13.89
CA TRP A 178 -3.43 -5.73 -12.44
C TRP A 178 -3.19 -7.10 -11.81
N SER A 179 -2.37 -7.16 -10.76
CA SER A 179 -2.10 -8.38 -10.02
C SER A 179 -3.35 -8.91 -9.35
N GLU A 180 -3.29 -10.15 -8.87
CA GLU A 180 -4.25 -10.60 -7.87
C GLU A 180 -4.17 -9.70 -6.63
N ASN A 181 -5.26 -9.65 -5.87
CA ASN A 181 -5.35 -8.84 -4.67
C ASN A 181 -4.65 -9.57 -3.52
N GLU A 182 -3.63 -8.96 -2.93
CA GLU A 182 -2.84 -9.56 -1.86
C GLU A 182 -3.10 -8.83 -0.53
N ARG A 183 -2.95 -9.55 0.59
CA ARG A 183 -3.10 -8.93 1.91
C ARG A 183 -1.92 -8.00 2.18
N PHE A 184 -2.20 -6.87 2.82
CA PHE A 184 -1.20 -5.98 3.40
C PHE A 184 -1.18 -6.20 4.93
N PRO A 185 -0.42 -7.20 5.41
CA PRO A 185 -0.54 -7.74 6.77
C PRO A 185 -0.16 -6.71 7.83
N GLY A 186 -0.77 -6.82 9.02
CA GLY A 186 -0.42 -6.01 10.20
C GLY A 186 -1.11 -4.63 10.28
N HIS A 187 -1.92 -4.27 9.28
CA HIS A 187 -2.57 -2.96 9.20
C HIS A 187 -4.09 -3.09 9.13
N LEU A 188 -4.77 -2.74 10.22
CA LEU A 188 -6.23 -2.69 10.30
C LEU A 188 -6.72 -1.25 10.12
N SER A 189 -7.63 -1.03 9.17
CA SER A 189 -8.18 0.31 8.92
C SER A 189 -9.69 0.36 8.68
N ARG A 190 -10.33 1.42 9.20
CA ARG A 190 -11.74 1.76 8.96
C ARG A 190 -11.98 2.70 7.78
N SER A 191 -10.92 3.34 7.28
CA SER A 191 -11.00 4.41 6.28
C SER A 191 -10.02 4.15 5.14
N ASN A 192 -10.05 4.98 4.10
CA ASN A 192 -9.06 4.92 3.03
C ASN A 192 -7.64 5.22 3.57
N PRO A 193 -6.61 4.50 3.10
CA PRO A 193 -5.22 4.82 3.41
C PRO A 193 -4.75 6.04 2.59
N ALA A 194 -3.53 6.48 2.87
CA ALA A 194 -2.75 7.42 2.05
C ALA A 194 -1.34 6.87 1.86
N LEU A 195 -0.77 7.07 0.66
CA LEU A 195 0.57 6.62 0.30
C LEU A 195 1.42 7.78 -0.20
N ALA A 196 2.71 7.77 0.11
CA ALA A 196 3.68 8.69 -0.48
C ALA A 196 5.10 8.10 -0.44
N GLU A 197 5.88 8.34 -1.49
CA GLU A 197 7.33 8.14 -1.45
C GLU A 197 7.97 9.36 -0.77
N PHE A 198 8.88 9.11 0.17
CA PHE A 198 9.69 10.14 0.81
C PHE A 198 11.11 9.62 1.09
N ARG A 199 12.11 10.24 0.46
CA ARG A 199 13.54 9.92 0.61
C ARG A 199 13.87 8.45 0.33
N GLY A 200 13.29 7.90 -0.73
CA GLY A 200 13.50 6.52 -1.18
C GLY A 200 12.77 5.48 -0.35
N ARG A 201 11.89 5.89 0.57
CA ARG A 201 11.05 5.01 1.39
C ARG A 201 9.59 5.22 1.04
N LEU A 202 8.81 4.15 1.09
CA LEU A 202 7.37 4.21 0.84
C LEU A 202 6.62 4.27 2.17
N TYR A 203 5.83 5.33 2.37
CA TYR A 203 5.03 5.52 3.58
C TYR A 203 3.57 5.20 3.32
N ALA A 204 2.93 4.54 4.27
CA ALA A 204 1.50 4.38 4.35
C ALA A 204 0.97 4.97 5.65
N VAL A 205 -0.04 5.83 5.56
CA VAL A 205 -0.75 6.39 6.72
C VAL A 205 -2.21 6.00 6.63
N HIS A 206 -2.77 5.51 7.71
CA HIS A 206 -4.17 5.10 7.76
C HIS A 206 -4.79 5.37 9.14
N ARG A 207 -6.11 5.45 9.20
CA ARG A 207 -6.84 5.43 10.47
C ARG A 207 -6.84 4.00 11.03
N GLY A 208 -6.75 3.85 12.35
CA GLY A 208 -6.90 2.56 13.01
C GLY A 208 -8.31 1.97 12.86
N ASP A 209 -8.44 0.64 13.00
CA ASP A 209 -9.74 -0.03 12.87
C ASP A 209 -10.62 0.04 14.13
N ARG A 210 -9.97 0.07 15.30
CA ARG A 210 -10.62 0.05 16.61
C ARG A 210 -10.59 1.40 17.33
N ASP A 211 -9.96 2.39 16.71
CA ASP A 211 -9.87 3.75 17.22
C ASP A 211 -9.99 4.78 16.07
N GLU A 212 -9.78 6.04 16.42
CA GLU A 212 -9.66 7.13 15.45
C GLU A 212 -8.23 7.66 15.38
N SER A 213 -7.27 6.95 15.97
CA SER A 213 -5.86 7.32 15.89
C SER A 213 -5.40 7.15 14.45
N LEU A 214 -4.54 8.06 14.00
CA LEU A 214 -3.77 7.80 12.79
C LEU A 214 -2.59 6.89 13.13
N TRP A 215 -2.25 6.03 12.19
CA TRP A 215 -1.14 5.10 12.25
C TRP A 215 -0.33 5.25 10.98
N TRP A 216 0.96 4.96 11.07
CA TRP A 216 1.84 4.95 9.91
C TRP A 216 2.83 3.81 9.96
N THR A 217 3.22 3.37 8.77
CA THR A 217 4.32 2.44 8.54
C THR A 217 5.14 2.93 7.35
N ALA A 218 6.40 2.54 7.30
CA ALA A 218 7.29 2.85 6.21
C ALA A 218 8.02 1.60 5.74
N TYR A 219 8.01 1.36 4.43
CA TYR A 219 8.90 0.42 3.78
C TYR A 219 10.26 1.09 3.52
N ASP A 220 11.32 0.53 4.10
CA ASP A 220 12.70 0.97 3.88
C ASP A 220 13.51 -0.09 3.10
N PRO A 221 13.82 0.14 1.83
CA PRO A 221 14.65 -0.79 1.06
C PRO A 221 16.13 -0.78 1.50
N GLY A 222 16.55 0.20 2.31
CA GLY A 222 17.92 0.31 2.80
C GLY A 222 18.22 -0.60 3.99
N SER A 223 17.22 -0.85 4.87
CA SER A 223 17.39 -1.73 6.03
C SER A 223 17.06 -3.19 5.74
N ASN A 224 16.28 -3.48 4.69
CA ASN A 224 15.73 -4.80 4.36
C ASN A 224 14.82 -5.41 5.45
N GLU A 225 14.52 -4.67 6.51
CA GLU A 225 13.57 -5.06 7.58
C GLU A 225 12.13 -5.10 7.07
N GLY A 226 11.87 -4.36 5.98
CA GLY A 226 10.57 -4.28 5.35
C GLY A 226 9.74 -3.11 5.75
N TRP A 227 8.43 -3.36 5.82
CA TRP A 227 7.53 -2.41 6.41
C TRP A 227 7.81 -2.37 7.90
N SER A 228 8.11 -1.18 8.40
CA SER A 228 8.25 -0.95 9.84
C SER A 228 6.97 -1.35 10.56
N ASP A 229 7.07 -1.50 11.88
CA ASP A 229 5.88 -1.61 12.72
C ASP A 229 4.92 -0.45 12.46
N ASN A 230 3.65 -0.72 12.74
CA ASN A 230 2.61 0.28 12.63
C ASN A 230 2.66 1.19 13.87
N ILE A 231 3.09 2.43 13.66
CA ILE A 231 3.34 3.39 14.74
C ILE A 231 2.12 4.32 14.86
N ALA A 232 1.55 4.40 16.05
CA ALA A 232 0.50 5.37 16.34
C ALA A 232 1.06 6.79 16.32
N PHE A 233 0.31 7.71 15.73
CA PHE A 233 0.56 9.13 15.92
C PHE A 233 0.21 9.51 17.39
N PRO A 234 1.11 10.16 18.15
CA PRO A 234 0.93 10.35 19.60
C PRO A 234 -0.35 11.12 20.01
N ALA A 235 -0.81 12.06 19.20
CA ALA A 235 -1.98 12.91 19.50
C ALA A 235 -2.89 13.18 18.28
N HIS A 236 -2.73 12.43 17.19
CA HIS A 236 -3.40 12.74 15.92
C HIS A 236 -4.55 11.78 15.70
N ARG A 237 -5.77 12.33 15.65
CA ARG A 237 -7.00 11.57 15.45
C ARG A 237 -7.76 12.08 14.24
N SER A 238 -8.33 11.15 13.47
CA SER A 238 -9.16 11.46 12.32
C SER A 238 -10.32 10.49 12.21
N ALA A 239 -11.52 11.02 11.96
CA ALA A 239 -12.71 10.22 11.67
C ALA A 239 -12.75 9.70 10.22
N ASP A 240 -11.95 10.27 9.30
CA ASP A 240 -11.85 9.90 7.88
C ASP A 240 -10.38 9.64 7.47
N GLY A 241 -10.15 9.22 6.23
CA GLY A 241 -8.79 8.96 5.72
C GLY A 241 -7.91 10.22 5.66
N PRO A 242 -6.60 10.08 5.92
CA PRO A 242 -5.63 11.18 5.82
C PRO A 242 -5.25 11.44 4.34
N ALA A 243 -4.45 12.49 4.12
CA ALA A 243 -3.76 12.74 2.86
C ALA A 243 -2.26 12.93 3.10
N LEU A 244 -1.43 12.46 2.17
CA LEU A 244 0.02 12.58 2.21
C LEU A 244 0.56 13.29 0.97
N ALA A 245 1.58 14.12 1.15
CA ALA A 245 2.42 14.63 0.06
C ALA A 245 3.78 15.08 0.57
N VAL A 246 4.81 14.97 -0.26
CA VAL A 246 6.14 15.50 0.05
C VAL A 246 6.24 16.96 -0.41
N TYR A 247 6.75 17.82 0.48
CA TYR A 247 6.99 19.23 0.20
C TYR A 247 8.24 19.72 0.95
N ASN A 248 9.13 20.44 0.28
CA ASN A 248 10.36 21.00 0.85
C ASN A 248 11.15 20.03 1.74
N ASN A 249 11.31 18.78 1.28
CA ASN A 249 12.03 17.72 1.99
C ASN A 249 11.43 17.29 3.35
N PHE A 250 10.11 17.47 3.51
CA PHE A 250 9.30 16.85 4.56
C PHE A 250 8.14 16.08 3.95
N LEU A 251 7.70 15.02 4.62
CA LEU A 251 6.44 14.36 4.31
C LEU A 251 5.33 15.01 5.13
N TYR A 252 4.33 15.60 4.47
CA TYR A 252 3.19 16.23 5.12
C TYR A 252 2.02 15.26 5.20
N CYS A 253 1.33 15.28 6.35
CA CYS A 253 0.04 14.63 6.55
C CYS A 253 -1.00 15.69 6.88
N VAL A 254 -2.12 15.68 6.17
CA VAL A 254 -3.30 16.50 6.49
C VAL A 254 -4.48 15.59 6.74
N HIS A 255 -5.25 15.89 7.79
CA HIS A 255 -6.42 15.12 8.18
C HIS A 255 -7.46 16.04 8.83
N ARG A 256 -8.69 15.54 8.95
CA ARG A 256 -9.68 16.17 9.83
C ARG A 256 -9.51 15.67 11.27
N GLY A 257 -10.15 16.33 12.22
CA GLY A 257 -10.19 15.86 13.60
C GLY A 257 -10.99 14.56 13.81
N GLY A 258 -10.85 13.97 14.99
CA GLY A 258 -11.62 12.80 15.44
C GLY A 258 -13.08 13.15 15.82
N GLY A 259 -13.96 12.15 15.76
CA GLY A 259 -15.37 12.24 16.08
C GLY A 259 -16.08 13.36 15.33
N ASN A 260 -16.65 14.30 16.09
CA ASN A 260 -17.38 15.45 15.55
C ASN A 260 -16.48 16.64 15.22
N ASP A 261 -15.16 16.57 15.47
CA ASP A 261 -14.26 17.64 15.07
C ASP A 261 -14.09 17.63 13.54
N ARG A 262 -14.55 18.70 12.90
CA ARG A 262 -14.44 18.90 11.46
C ARG A 262 -13.27 19.79 11.07
N ARG A 263 -12.51 20.34 12.04
CA ARG A 263 -11.34 21.17 11.73
C ARG A 263 -10.29 20.34 11.00
N LEU A 264 -9.60 20.96 10.05
CA LEU A 264 -8.43 20.37 9.41
C LEU A 264 -7.17 20.65 10.23
N TRP A 265 -6.30 19.66 10.28
CA TRP A 265 -5.03 19.66 10.99
C TRP A 265 -3.94 19.16 10.06
N TRP A 266 -2.72 19.63 10.28
CA TRP A 266 -1.56 19.16 9.55
C TRP A 266 -0.37 18.92 10.46
N THR A 267 0.44 17.94 10.07
CA THR A 267 1.73 17.60 10.67
C THR A 267 2.73 17.28 9.56
N ARG A 268 4.02 17.35 9.87
CA ARG A 268 5.09 16.99 8.94
C ARG A 268 6.14 16.09 9.58
N PHE A 269 6.71 15.20 8.79
CA PHE A 269 7.78 14.30 9.17
C PHE A 269 9.11 14.77 8.58
N ASP A 270 10.14 14.88 9.42
CA ASP A 270 11.48 15.35 9.03
C ASP A 270 12.44 14.23 8.59
N GLY A 271 11.98 12.98 8.65
CA GLY A 271 12.80 11.77 8.46
C GLY A 271 13.04 11.01 9.77
N ASN A 272 12.80 11.63 10.92
CA ASN A 272 12.98 11.05 12.24
C ASN A 272 11.72 11.16 13.11
N ARG A 273 11.07 12.34 13.12
CA ARG A 273 9.87 12.58 13.95
C ARG A 273 8.80 13.38 13.22
N TRP A 274 7.56 13.15 13.62
CA TRP A 274 6.41 13.97 13.26
C TRP A 274 6.34 15.20 14.16
N SER A 275 5.97 16.35 13.59
CA SER A 275 5.67 17.56 14.37
C SER A 275 4.32 17.44 15.11
N PRO A 276 4.06 18.25 16.15
CA PRO A 276 2.72 18.39 16.70
C PRO A 276 1.72 18.86 15.63
N ASP A 277 0.44 18.56 15.87
CA ASP A 277 -0.65 19.01 15.02
C ASP A 277 -0.78 20.53 15.02
N THR A 278 -0.86 21.09 13.82
CA THR A 278 -1.14 22.50 13.61
C THR A 278 -2.49 22.65 12.91
N ARG A 279 -3.36 23.46 13.49
CA ARG A 279 -4.70 23.71 12.93
C ARG A 279 -4.61 24.50 11.62
N MET A 280 -5.40 24.10 10.62
CA MET A 280 -5.67 24.87 9.41
C MET A 280 -6.89 25.78 9.58
N ASN A 281 -7.04 26.78 8.70
CA ASN A 281 -8.23 27.64 8.67
C ASN A 281 -9.48 26.83 8.29
N GLY A 282 -9.34 25.96 7.29
CA GLY A 282 -10.43 25.15 6.76
C GLY A 282 -10.95 24.06 7.70
N ALA A 283 -12.16 23.61 7.39
CA ALA A 283 -12.83 22.51 8.05
C ALA A 283 -13.51 21.61 7.00
N SER A 284 -13.49 20.31 7.23
CA SER A 284 -14.01 19.29 6.33
C SER A 284 -14.81 18.21 7.06
N SER A 285 -15.84 17.70 6.37
CA SER A 285 -16.63 16.55 6.79
C SER A 285 -16.11 15.21 6.22
N ARG A 286 -15.04 15.25 5.42
CA ARG A 286 -14.38 14.11 4.75
C ARG A 286 -12.85 14.25 4.81
N GLY A 287 -12.13 13.23 4.34
CA GLY A 287 -10.68 13.32 4.13
C GLY A 287 -10.29 14.44 3.16
N PRO A 288 -9.13 15.09 3.34
CA PRO A 288 -8.58 16.06 2.39
C PRO A 288 -7.81 15.36 1.26
N ALA A 289 -7.22 16.13 0.34
CA ALA A 289 -6.26 15.68 -0.66
C ALA A 289 -5.07 16.63 -0.72
N LEU A 290 -3.87 16.10 -0.99
CA LEU A 290 -2.63 16.88 -1.09
C LEU A 290 -1.89 16.62 -2.39
N ALA A 291 -1.24 17.66 -2.93
CA ALA A 291 -0.24 17.54 -3.97
C ALA A 291 0.70 18.74 -3.96
N THR A 292 1.97 18.54 -4.31
CA THR A 292 2.92 19.64 -4.49
C THR A 292 2.91 20.10 -5.94
N PHE A 293 2.73 21.41 -6.16
CA PHE A 293 2.66 22.02 -7.48
C PHE A 293 3.30 23.41 -7.45
N ASN A 294 4.13 23.74 -8.46
CA ASN A 294 4.78 25.05 -8.59
C ASN A 294 5.40 25.61 -7.29
N GLY A 295 6.14 24.77 -6.57
CA GLY A 295 6.86 25.17 -5.35
C GLY A 295 5.96 25.40 -4.12
N MET A 296 4.70 24.98 -4.16
CA MET A 296 3.76 25.06 -3.03
C MET A 296 3.06 23.71 -2.80
N LEU A 297 2.67 23.46 -1.56
CA LEU A 297 1.82 22.31 -1.20
C LEU A 297 0.35 22.73 -1.28
N TYR A 298 -0.44 22.09 -2.13
CA TYR A 298 -1.86 22.34 -2.28
C TYR A 298 -2.67 21.34 -1.46
N CYS A 299 -3.73 21.84 -0.81
CA CYS A 299 -4.73 21.04 -0.13
C CYS A 299 -6.10 21.33 -0.73
N ALA A 300 -6.81 20.28 -1.15
CA ALA A 300 -8.20 20.35 -1.57
C ALA A 300 -9.08 19.57 -0.60
N TYR A 301 -10.26 20.09 -0.29
CA TYR A 301 -11.15 19.45 0.68
C TYR A 301 -12.61 19.83 0.44
N ARG A 302 -13.49 18.98 0.96
CA ARG A 302 -14.93 19.22 1.05
C ARG A 302 -15.22 20.13 2.24
N ASP A 303 -16.18 21.02 2.11
CA ASP A 303 -16.68 21.84 3.22
C ASP A 303 -17.21 21.00 4.40
N ALA A 304 -17.15 21.58 5.61
CA ALA A 304 -17.62 20.92 6.83
C ALA A 304 -19.13 20.74 6.91
N ASN A 305 -19.91 21.57 6.22
CA ASN A 305 -21.37 21.65 6.38
C ASN A 305 -22.13 21.56 5.04
N SER A 306 -21.41 21.43 3.92
CA SER A 306 -21.99 21.29 2.58
C SER A 306 -21.14 20.35 1.72
N ASP A 307 -21.53 20.18 0.46
CA ASP A 307 -20.71 19.48 -0.53
C ASP A 307 -19.72 20.42 -1.24
N GLN A 308 -19.73 21.73 -0.93
CA GLN A 308 -18.89 22.70 -1.62
C GLN A 308 -17.40 22.34 -1.48
N MET A 309 -16.63 22.46 -2.57
CA MET A 309 -15.19 22.22 -2.54
C MET A 309 -14.39 23.50 -2.33
N TRP A 310 -13.33 23.36 -1.53
CA TRP A 310 -12.37 24.41 -1.18
C TRP A 310 -10.93 23.93 -1.44
N TRP A 311 -10.03 24.88 -1.67
CA TRP A 311 -8.60 24.63 -1.70
C TRP A 311 -7.82 25.75 -1.01
N THR A 312 -6.62 25.40 -0.55
CA THR A 312 -5.63 26.32 -0.01
C THR A 312 -4.23 25.84 -0.38
N ARG A 313 -3.22 26.71 -0.26
CA ARG A 313 -1.83 26.36 -0.57
C ARG A 313 -0.87 26.85 0.52
N PHE A 314 0.17 26.07 0.76
CA PHE A 314 1.20 26.31 1.74
C PHE A 314 2.52 26.66 1.04
N ASN A 315 3.16 27.73 1.49
CA ASN A 315 4.41 28.26 0.92
C ASN A 315 5.67 27.88 1.72
N GLY A 316 5.55 27.02 2.73
CA GLY A 316 6.64 26.69 3.67
C GLY A 316 6.48 27.29 5.06
N THR A 317 5.70 28.36 5.19
CA THR A 317 5.49 29.07 6.47
C THR A 317 4.03 29.23 6.85
N SER A 318 3.14 29.52 5.88
CA SER A 318 1.72 29.76 6.12
C SER A 318 0.84 29.20 5.02
N TRP A 319 -0.36 28.76 5.40
CA TRP A 319 -1.44 28.47 4.45
C TRP A 319 -2.07 29.78 3.97
N SER A 320 -2.45 29.84 2.70
CA SER A 320 -3.24 30.96 2.17
C SER A 320 -4.65 30.97 2.76
N ASN A 321 -5.40 32.03 2.51
CA ASN A 321 -6.84 32.01 2.68
C ASN A 321 -7.46 30.91 1.81
N ASP A 322 -8.53 30.30 2.33
CA ASP A 322 -9.26 29.26 1.63
C ASP A 322 -10.00 29.85 0.43
N GLN A 323 -9.93 29.15 -0.70
CA GLN A 323 -10.53 29.55 -1.96
C GLN A 323 -11.53 28.50 -2.43
N LEU A 324 -12.62 28.95 -3.04
CA LEU A 324 -13.58 28.04 -3.64
C LEU A 324 -13.01 27.45 -4.94
N PHE A 325 -13.39 26.20 -5.21
CA PHE A 325 -13.25 25.61 -6.55
C PHE A 325 -14.26 26.17 -7.58
N GLY A 326 -14.98 27.26 -7.26
CA GLY A 326 -16.16 27.68 -8.00
C GLY A 326 -17.36 26.77 -7.68
N SER A 327 -18.22 26.49 -8.66
CA SER A 327 -19.42 25.66 -8.50
C SER A 327 -19.13 24.15 -8.55
N HIS A 328 -18.10 23.69 -7.83
CA HIS A 328 -17.74 22.26 -7.73
C HIS A 328 -18.16 21.70 -6.37
N PHE A 329 -18.79 20.53 -6.39
CA PHE A 329 -19.36 19.89 -5.21
C PHE A 329 -18.92 18.43 -5.14
N THR A 330 -18.64 17.95 -3.92
CA THR A 330 -18.28 16.56 -3.66
C THR A 330 -18.90 16.01 -2.38
N ALA A 331 -19.38 14.77 -2.46
CA ALA A 331 -19.89 14.04 -1.32
C ALA A 331 -18.82 13.19 -0.59
N SER A 332 -17.59 13.11 -1.11
CA SER A 332 -16.48 12.35 -0.49
C SER A 332 -15.16 13.16 -0.53
N ASN A 333 -14.03 12.54 -0.18
CA ASN A 333 -12.73 13.19 -0.32
C ASN A 333 -12.37 13.38 -1.81
N PRO A 334 -11.78 14.52 -2.20
CA PRO A 334 -11.20 14.68 -3.53
C PRO A 334 -9.88 13.90 -3.64
N ALA A 335 -9.26 13.93 -4.82
CA ALA A 335 -7.90 13.51 -5.06
C ALA A 335 -7.15 14.52 -5.93
N LEU A 336 -5.86 14.73 -5.62
CA LEU A 336 -4.98 15.64 -6.35
C LEU A 336 -3.76 14.89 -6.89
N ALA A 337 -3.32 15.24 -8.09
CA ALA A 337 -2.02 14.83 -8.62
C ALA A 337 -1.55 15.82 -9.69
N VAL A 338 -0.23 15.99 -9.81
CA VAL A 338 0.36 16.79 -10.88
C VAL A 338 0.74 15.87 -12.03
N TYR A 339 0.25 16.19 -13.23
CA TYR A 339 0.56 15.46 -14.46
C TYR A 339 0.89 16.45 -15.57
N ALA A 340 1.99 16.21 -16.30
CA ALA A 340 2.43 17.08 -17.40
C ALA A 340 2.48 18.58 -17.05
N GLY A 341 2.91 18.93 -15.83
CA GLY A 341 3.02 20.32 -15.37
C GLY A 341 1.70 21.00 -15.03
N VAL A 342 0.61 20.25 -14.88
CA VAL A 342 -0.72 20.74 -14.52
C VAL A 342 -1.20 20.01 -13.27
N LEU A 343 -1.79 20.72 -12.32
CA LEU A 343 -2.42 20.12 -11.14
C LEU A 343 -3.84 19.70 -11.47
N TYR A 344 -4.15 18.41 -11.34
CA TYR A 344 -5.47 17.85 -11.56
C TYR A 344 -6.17 17.56 -10.24
N CYS A 345 -7.49 17.75 -10.24
CA CYS A 345 -8.37 17.30 -9.17
C CYS A 345 -9.45 16.39 -9.77
N VAL A 346 -9.62 15.19 -9.20
CA VAL A 346 -10.74 14.29 -9.51
C VAL A 346 -11.56 14.10 -8.23
N PHE A 347 -12.88 14.10 -8.36
CA PHE A 347 -13.79 14.03 -7.21
C PHE A 347 -15.11 13.39 -7.59
N ARG A 348 -15.76 12.72 -6.62
CA ARG A 348 -17.16 12.28 -6.75
C ARG A 348 -18.08 13.49 -6.67
N GLY A 349 -19.17 13.53 -7.44
CA GLY A 349 -20.18 14.59 -7.35
C GLY A 349 -20.82 14.75 -5.95
N GLY A 350 -21.52 15.88 -5.75
CA GLY A 350 -22.22 16.21 -4.51
C GLY A 350 -23.53 15.42 -4.30
N GLY A 351 -23.95 15.28 -3.05
CA GLY A 351 -25.20 14.63 -2.66
C GLY A 351 -25.31 13.18 -3.15
N SER A 352 -26.33 12.92 -3.96
CA SER A 352 -26.60 11.64 -4.61
C SER A 352 -25.94 11.49 -5.98
N ASP A 353 -25.19 12.49 -6.45
CA ASP A 353 -24.38 12.34 -7.66
C ASP A 353 -23.22 11.37 -7.38
N HIS A 354 -23.23 10.24 -8.08
CA HIS A 354 -22.19 9.22 -7.99
C HIS A 354 -21.17 9.34 -9.11
N PHE A 355 -21.35 10.22 -10.09
CA PHE A 355 -20.37 10.39 -11.17
C PHE A 355 -19.07 10.99 -10.64
N LEU A 356 -17.95 10.55 -11.22
CA LEU A 356 -16.69 11.25 -11.06
C LEU A 356 -16.65 12.48 -11.96
N TRP A 357 -16.02 13.53 -11.46
CA TRP A 357 -15.78 14.79 -12.14
C TRP A 357 -14.30 15.12 -12.04
N TRP A 358 -13.79 15.90 -12.98
CA TRP A 358 -12.41 16.35 -12.95
C TRP A 358 -12.26 17.81 -13.36
N THR A 359 -11.24 18.46 -12.82
CA THR A 359 -10.81 19.81 -13.15
C THR A 359 -9.28 19.90 -13.12
N SER A 360 -8.74 20.95 -13.72
CA SER A 360 -7.30 21.20 -13.83
C SER A 360 -6.97 22.63 -13.45
N PHE A 361 -5.79 22.85 -12.87
CA PHE A 361 -5.31 24.14 -12.42
C PHE A 361 -4.04 24.52 -13.19
N ASP A 362 -4.10 25.68 -13.86
CA ASP A 362 -3.01 26.19 -14.72
C ASP A 362 -1.95 27.01 -13.97
N GLY A 363 -2.06 27.10 -12.64
CA GLY A 363 -1.24 27.99 -11.81
C GLY A 363 -1.98 29.26 -11.35
N THR A 364 -3.08 29.60 -12.02
CA THR A 364 -3.88 30.79 -11.73
C THR A 364 -5.33 30.48 -11.42
N ARG A 365 -5.96 29.58 -12.19
CA ARG A 365 -7.39 29.25 -12.05
C ARG A 365 -7.68 27.78 -12.30
N TRP A 366 -8.74 27.30 -11.68
CA TRP A 366 -9.31 26.00 -11.96
C TRP A 366 -10.20 26.08 -13.19
N SER A 367 -10.12 25.09 -14.08
CA SER A 367 -11.04 24.95 -15.20
C SER A 367 -12.44 24.56 -14.71
N THR A 368 -13.46 24.78 -15.54
CA THR A 368 -14.80 24.20 -15.29
C THR A 368 -14.69 22.68 -15.16
N ALA A 369 -15.34 22.11 -14.14
CA ALA A 369 -15.36 20.67 -13.96
C ALA A 369 -16.08 19.95 -15.11
N ARG A 370 -15.53 18.80 -15.51
CA ARG A 370 -16.05 17.94 -16.55
C ARG A 370 -16.45 16.59 -15.94
N ARG A 371 -17.67 16.14 -16.23
CA ARG A 371 -18.16 14.84 -15.78
C ARG A 371 -17.49 13.72 -16.58
N LEU A 372 -17.09 12.66 -15.90
CA LEU A 372 -16.74 11.39 -16.50
C LEU A 372 -18.03 10.57 -16.68
N PRO A 373 -18.52 10.35 -17.91
CA PRO A 373 -19.91 9.95 -18.15
C PRO A 373 -20.25 8.52 -17.71
N ALA A 374 -19.26 7.62 -17.60
CA ALA A 374 -19.46 6.23 -17.22
C ALA A 374 -18.88 5.90 -15.83
N HIS A 375 -18.07 6.79 -15.27
CA HIS A 375 -17.28 6.51 -14.07
C HIS A 375 -18.06 6.92 -12.84
N ARG A 376 -18.45 5.93 -12.03
CA ARG A 376 -19.29 6.15 -10.85
C ARG A 376 -18.65 5.59 -9.60
N SER A 377 -18.51 6.44 -8.58
CA SER A 377 -17.92 6.08 -7.31
C SER A 377 -18.86 6.31 -6.12
N ALA A 378 -18.74 5.47 -5.09
CA ALA A 378 -19.37 5.71 -3.80
C ALA A 378 -18.44 6.44 -2.81
N GLU A 379 -17.13 6.44 -3.06
CA GLU A 379 -16.11 7.03 -2.18
C GLU A 379 -15.23 8.03 -2.94
N GLY A 380 -14.21 8.58 -2.29
CA GLY A 380 -13.21 9.42 -2.95
C GLY A 380 -12.31 8.58 -3.85
N PRO A 381 -11.89 9.11 -5.02
CA PRO A 381 -10.92 8.45 -5.88
C PRO A 381 -9.49 8.59 -5.31
N ALA A 382 -8.54 7.93 -5.96
CA ALA A 382 -7.10 8.14 -5.77
C ALA A 382 -6.42 8.45 -7.09
N LEU A 383 -5.41 9.33 -7.08
CA LEU A 383 -4.66 9.75 -8.26
C LEU A 383 -3.17 9.54 -8.10
N ALA A 384 -2.51 9.06 -9.15
CA ALA A 384 -1.06 9.03 -9.27
C ALA A 384 -0.65 9.05 -10.74
N VAL A 385 0.54 9.57 -11.00
CA VAL A 385 1.16 9.46 -12.33
C VAL A 385 1.99 8.19 -12.39
N PHE A 386 1.80 7.43 -13.45
CA PHE A 386 2.58 6.24 -13.77
C PHE A 386 2.69 6.15 -15.30
N ASN A 387 3.78 5.60 -15.84
CA ASN A 387 3.95 5.37 -17.28
C ASN A 387 3.44 6.51 -18.20
N ASN A 388 3.81 7.76 -17.84
CA ASN A 388 3.41 8.99 -18.53
C ASN A 388 1.89 9.22 -18.69
N ARG A 389 1.08 8.73 -17.74
CA ARG A 389 -0.37 8.92 -17.66
C ARG A 389 -0.79 9.25 -16.25
N LEU A 390 -1.88 9.99 -16.11
CA LEU A 390 -2.55 10.17 -14.82
C LEU A 390 -3.56 9.04 -14.63
N TYR A 391 -3.36 8.20 -13.62
CA TYR A 391 -4.30 7.14 -13.26
C TYR A 391 -5.26 7.61 -12.18
N CYS A 392 -6.50 7.14 -12.29
CA CYS A 392 -7.53 7.26 -11.27
C CYS A 392 -8.03 5.86 -10.92
N VAL A 393 -7.92 5.48 -9.65
CA VAL A 393 -8.55 4.27 -9.11
C VAL A 393 -9.63 4.68 -8.11
N HIS A 394 -10.80 4.05 -8.17
CA HIS A 394 -11.95 4.43 -7.35
C HIS A 394 -12.80 3.22 -6.96
N ARG A 395 -13.57 3.36 -5.88
CA ARG A 395 -14.51 2.35 -5.41
C ARG A 395 -15.85 2.53 -6.11
N GLY A 396 -16.32 1.52 -6.84
CA GLY A 396 -17.55 1.56 -7.63
C GLY A 396 -18.77 1.98 -6.83
N SER A 397 -19.73 2.67 -7.46
CA SER A 397 -20.94 3.13 -6.76
C SER A 397 -21.99 2.04 -6.56
N GLY A 398 -22.09 1.11 -7.52
CA GLY A 398 -23.11 0.05 -7.54
C GLY A 398 -22.64 -1.28 -6.94
N ASP A 399 -21.35 -1.40 -6.67
CA ASP A 399 -20.74 -2.56 -6.04
C ASP A 399 -19.61 -2.12 -5.09
N GLN A 400 -18.81 -3.06 -4.61
CA GLN A 400 -17.60 -2.75 -3.84
C GLN A 400 -16.34 -2.94 -4.67
N SER A 401 -16.48 -3.18 -5.97
CA SER A 401 -15.32 -3.40 -6.83
C SER A 401 -14.50 -2.12 -6.95
N LEU A 402 -13.19 -2.26 -7.05
CA LEU A 402 -12.35 -1.19 -7.55
C LEU A 402 -12.48 -1.09 -9.07
N TRP A 403 -12.38 0.14 -9.56
CA TRP A 403 -12.42 0.51 -10.96
C TRP A 403 -11.27 1.48 -11.24
N TRP A 404 -10.80 1.50 -12.49
CA TRP A 404 -9.73 2.40 -12.90
C TRP A 404 -9.93 3.00 -14.29
N THR A 405 -9.34 4.17 -14.46
CA THR A 405 -9.21 4.86 -15.74
C THR A 405 -7.87 5.62 -15.78
N SER A 406 -7.41 5.97 -16.98
CA SER A 406 -6.18 6.75 -17.18
C SER A 406 -6.42 7.91 -18.13
N PHE A 407 -5.70 9.01 -17.91
CA PHE A 407 -5.73 10.21 -18.73
C PHE A 407 -4.38 10.42 -19.43
N ASN A 408 -4.43 10.70 -20.73
CA ASN A 408 -3.26 10.82 -21.60
C ASN A 408 -3.04 12.25 -22.11
N SER A 409 -3.47 13.27 -21.35
CA SER A 409 -3.53 14.70 -21.72
C SER A 409 -4.63 15.11 -22.70
N ALA A 410 -5.25 14.17 -23.42
CA ALA A 410 -6.37 14.44 -24.32
C ALA A 410 -7.69 13.90 -23.73
N ASP A 411 -7.72 12.60 -23.43
CA ASP A 411 -8.93 11.87 -23.07
C ASP A 411 -8.70 10.90 -21.91
N TRP A 412 -9.79 10.63 -21.19
CA TRP A 412 -9.85 9.56 -20.19
C TRP A 412 -10.22 8.24 -20.88
N SER A 413 -9.54 7.16 -20.53
CA SER A 413 -9.89 5.82 -21.00
C SER A 413 -11.26 5.38 -20.45
N PRO A 414 -11.93 4.40 -21.09
CA PRO A 414 -13.09 3.75 -20.50
C PRO A 414 -12.83 3.28 -19.06
N ASP A 415 -13.86 3.35 -18.22
CA ASP A 415 -13.78 2.84 -16.84
C ASP A 415 -13.69 1.32 -16.88
N THR A 416 -12.69 0.78 -16.20
CA THR A 416 -12.38 -0.65 -16.24
C THR A 416 -12.42 -1.22 -14.83
N ARG A 417 -13.25 -2.24 -14.62
CA ARG A 417 -13.35 -2.94 -13.34
C ARG A 417 -12.06 -3.71 -13.05
N LEU A 418 -11.60 -3.72 -11.80
CA LEU A 418 -10.55 -4.61 -11.29
C LEU A 418 -11.22 -5.88 -10.75
N PRO A 419 -11.16 -7.03 -11.45
CA PRO A 419 -11.82 -8.25 -11.00
C PRO A 419 -11.24 -8.74 -9.67
N GLY A 420 -12.08 -9.14 -8.71
CA GLY A 420 -11.65 -9.68 -7.42
C GLY A 420 -11.12 -8.66 -6.40
N HIS A 421 -11.09 -7.37 -6.74
CA HIS A 421 -10.61 -6.31 -5.85
C HIS A 421 -11.79 -5.58 -5.24
N LEU A 422 -12.20 -5.97 -4.03
CA LEU A 422 -13.33 -5.38 -3.32
C LEU A 422 -12.83 -4.46 -2.20
N SER A 423 -13.31 -3.23 -2.18
CA SER A 423 -12.98 -2.22 -1.18
C SER A 423 -14.23 -1.64 -0.53
N ALA A 424 -14.18 -1.48 0.78
CA ALA A 424 -15.23 -0.79 1.53
C ALA A 424 -15.01 0.74 1.60
N GLN A 425 -13.83 1.24 1.19
CA GLN A 425 -13.46 2.67 1.21
C GLN A 425 -12.73 3.08 -0.09
N GLY A 426 -12.32 4.36 -0.20
CA GLY A 426 -11.43 4.80 -1.28
C GLY A 426 -10.06 4.09 -1.25
N PRO A 427 -9.41 3.88 -2.40
CA PRO A 427 -8.03 3.37 -2.45
C PRO A 427 -7.00 4.49 -2.21
N ALA A 428 -5.73 4.12 -2.17
CA ALA A 428 -4.58 5.01 -2.37
C ALA A 428 -3.66 4.39 -3.42
N ILE A 429 -3.09 5.22 -4.30
CA ILE A 429 -2.18 4.76 -5.35
C ILE A 429 -0.90 5.60 -5.39
N VAL A 430 0.21 4.97 -5.75
CA VAL A 430 1.52 5.62 -5.87
C VAL A 430 2.38 4.87 -6.89
N SER A 431 3.17 5.60 -7.68
CA SER A 431 4.28 5.01 -8.43
C SER A 431 5.52 5.04 -7.56
N TYR A 432 6.12 3.88 -7.32
CA TYR A 432 7.30 3.73 -6.49
C TYR A 432 8.19 2.63 -7.06
N ARG A 433 9.51 2.77 -6.91
CA ARG A 433 10.48 1.74 -7.26
C ARG A 433 11.72 1.89 -6.39
N GLU A 434 12.11 0.80 -5.76
CA GLU A 434 13.34 0.74 -4.96
C GLU A 434 14.58 0.55 -5.86
N PRO A 435 15.80 0.78 -5.34
CA PRO A 435 17.04 0.64 -6.13
C PRO A 435 17.24 -0.73 -6.79
N TYR A 436 16.78 -1.80 -6.14
CA TYR A 436 16.84 -3.18 -6.65
C TYR A 436 15.58 -3.61 -7.41
N GLY A 437 14.59 -2.72 -7.54
CA GLY A 437 13.38 -2.98 -8.30
C GLY A 437 13.69 -3.24 -9.77
N THR A 438 13.11 -4.29 -10.34
CA THR A 438 13.36 -4.72 -11.71
C THR A 438 12.36 -4.14 -12.69
N GLU A 439 11.19 -3.71 -12.21
CA GLU A 439 10.13 -3.13 -13.03
C GLU A 439 9.52 -1.90 -12.34
N ASP A 440 9.01 -0.96 -13.14
CA ASP A 440 8.17 0.12 -12.64
C ASP A 440 6.73 -0.38 -12.56
N GLN A 441 6.05 -0.13 -11.44
CA GLN A 441 4.66 -0.53 -11.24
C GLN A 441 3.89 0.55 -10.50
N LEU A 442 2.58 0.62 -10.75
CA LEU A 442 1.66 1.42 -9.95
C LEU A 442 1.18 0.55 -8.79
N PHE A 443 1.50 0.97 -7.56
CA PHE A 443 1.08 0.29 -6.35
C PHE A 443 -0.24 0.88 -5.85
N CYS A 444 -1.22 0.03 -5.57
CA CYS A 444 -2.51 0.40 -5.03
C CYS A 444 -2.70 -0.29 -3.68
N VAL A 445 -3.05 0.47 -2.64
CA VAL A 445 -3.48 -0.06 -1.35
C VAL A 445 -4.91 0.37 -1.09
N HIS A 446 -5.76 -0.54 -0.62
CA HIS A 446 -7.17 -0.27 -0.37
C HIS A 446 -7.67 -1.03 0.84
N ARG A 447 -8.82 -0.61 1.38
CA ARG A 447 -9.43 -1.21 2.56
C ARG A 447 -10.37 -2.31 2.12
N GLY A 448 -9.96 -3.56 2.33
CA GLY A 448 -10.68 -4.73 1.85
C GLY A 448 -12.13 -4.81 2.34
N HIS A 449 -12.92 -5.64 1.67
CA HIS A 449 -14.26 -5.98 2.13
C HIS A 449 -14.22 -7.17 3.09
N GLY A 450 -14.86 -7.01 4.26
CA GLY A 450 -15.09 -8.08 5.24
C GLY A 450 -16.46 -8.71 5.07
#